data_AF-A0A651HVJ8-F1
#
_entry.id   AF-A0A651HVJ8-F1
#
_cell.length_a   1.000
_cell.length_b   1.000
_cell.length_c   1.000
_cell.angle_alpha   90.00
_cell.angle_beta   90.00
_cell.angle_gamma   90.00
#
_symmetry.space_group_name_H-M   'P 1'
#
loop_
_entity.id
_entity.type
_entity.pdbx_description
1 polymer ?
#
loop_
_entity_poly.entity_id
_entity_poly.type
_entity_poly.pdbx_seq_one_letter_code
_entity_poly.pdbx_strand_id
1 'polypeptide(L)'
;MPLFLSMAPVLLATGLLWGALDAPDAGSPGAAEPDAVILEGTTEVQGALDPDPVDPLRLQQGPDFSFSRPLISFSFRGGAFLPRAQGQFYDFIFRELTLDSGDLRSFSGGAELGFWVGEYVEFFASLDVTGVTRDVEWRDWEEVVGGTPRPITQTLRLRHGPVFSLGAKAYPLGRGEHLSQFIWTPSRVAPFVSGGVGVMGYEVEQWGDWVVTSPQDPAFGDIFTDEFSHGDNTLLTFLGAGTDVTLTPRLGLTLEGRYIWGEDRMGGDFLAFDRPLDLSGLRLSAGLSYRY
;
A
#
# COMPACT_ATOMS: atom_id res chain seq x y z
N MET A 1 13.88 11.11 -38.99
CA MET A 1 14.95 10.10 -38.79
C MET A 1 16.25 10.87 -38.53
N PRO A 2 17.00 10.58 -37.45
CA PRO A 2 17.34 9.27 -36.87
C PRO A 2 16.85 9.20 -35.38
N LEU A 3 17.08 8.22 -34.50
CA LEU A 3 18.01 7.10 -34.37
C LEU A 3 17.36 6.12 -33.38
N PHE A 4 17.12 4.86 -33.80
CA PHE A 4 16.70 3.78 -32.89
C PHE A 4 17.91 3.35 -32.06
N LEU A 5 17.80 3.37 -30.73
CA LEU A 5 18.74 2.67 -29.86
C LEU A 5 18.01 1.57 -29.07
N SER A 6 18.50 0.37 -29.32
CA SER A 6 18.24 -0.90 -28.67
C SER A 6 18.49 -0.87 -27.16
N MET A 7 17.58 -1.42 -26.36
CA MET A 7 17.92 -2.08 -25.09
C MET A 7 17.05 -3.32 -24.86
N ALA A 8 17.73 -4.44 -24.63
CA ALA A 8 17.18 -5.72 -24.15
C ALA A 8 17.77 -6.02 -22.75
N PRO A 9 17.45 -7.15 -22.13
CA PRO A 9 16.47 -7.32 -21.05
C PRO A 9 17.11 -7.44 -19.66
N VAL A 10 16.37 -7.12 -18.60
CA VAL A 10 16.78 -7.45 -17.22
C VAL A 10 16.08 -8.74 -16.79
N LEU A 11 16.85 -9.83 -16.79
CA LEU A 11 16.55 -11.09 -16.11
C LEU A 11 16.57 -10.87 -14.59
N LEU A 12 15.51 -11.29 -13.89
CA LEU A 12 15.57 -11.51 -12.45
C LEU A 12 15.29 -12.99 -12.15
N ALA A 13 16.20 -13.56 -11.36
CA ALA A 13 16.34 -14.97 -11.06
C ALA A 13 15.15 -15.55 -10.27
N THR A 14 14.49 -16.54 -10.85
CA THR A 14 13.63 -17.50 -10.15
C THR A 14 14.47 -18.72 -9.79
N GLY A 15 14.72 -18.94 -8.51
CA GLY A 15 15.38 -20.15 -8.03
C GLY A 15 15.29 -20.25 -6.52
N LEU A 16 14.41 -21.14 -6.05
CA LEU A 16 14.49 -21.95 -4.82
C LEU A 16 13.07 -22.26 -4.32
N LEU A 17 12.58 -23.48 -4.58
CA LEU A 17 12.06 -24.41 -3.57
C LEU A 17 11.41 -25.60 -4.29
N TRP A 18 12.21 -26.63 -4.58
CA TRP A 18 11.68 -27.99 -4.75
C TRP A 18 12.77 -28.99 -4.35
N GLY A 19 12.41 -29.92 -3.47
CA GLY A 19 13.23 -31.07 -3.10
C GLY A 19 13.69 -31.10 -1.65
N ALA A 20 12.93 -31.81 -0.80
CA ALA A 20 13.44 -32.78 0.19
C ALA A 20 12.31 -33.22 1.14
N LEU A 21 11.59 -34.27 0.76
CA LEU A 21 10.85 -35.12 1.69
C LEU A 21 11.22 -36.55 1.35
N ASP A 22 12.35 -36.97 1.90
CA ASP A 22 12.68 -38.38 2.06
C ASP A 22 13.36 -38.52 3.42
N ALA A 23 12.71 -39.23 4.33
CA ALA A 23 13.31 -39.69 5.57
C ALA A 23 12.63 -41.01 5.98
N PRO A 24 13.39 -41.95 6.57
CA PRO A 24 13.13 -43.37 6.44
C PRO A 24 12.41 -43.98 7.65
N ASP A 25 11.95 -45.21 7.43
CA ASP A 25 11.46 -46.20 8.38
C ASP A 25 12.17 -46.19 9.74
N ALA A 26 11.37 -46.20 10.81
CA ALA A 26 11.81 -46.62 12.14
C ALA A 26 10.67 -47.28 12.95
N GLY A 27 10.66 -48.62 12.91
CA GLY A 27 10.60 -49.50 14.09
C GLY A 27 9.58 -49.24 15.20
N SER A 28 8.55 -50.08 15.22
CA SER A 28 7.76 -50.41 16.41
C SER A 28 8.61 -51.17 17.45
N PRO A 29 8.38 -50.95 18.76
CA PRO A 29 8.24 -52.10 19.64
C PRO A 29 7.12 -51.96 20.70
N GLY A 30 6.28 -53.00 20.75
CA GLY A 30 5.79 -53.70 21.94
C GLY A 30 5.34 -52.89 23.16
N ALA A 31 4.02 -52.75 23.32
CA ALA A 31 3.37 -52.55 24.61
C ALA A 31 2.77 -53.88 25.08
N ALA A 32 3.32 -54.42 26.16
CA ALA A 32 2.71 -55.46 26.97
C ALA A 32 1.90 -54.78 28.09
N GLU A 33 0.62 -55.16 28.22
CA GLU A 33 -0.16 -54.98 29.44
C GLU A 33 0.47 -55.78 30.59
N PRO A 34 0.24 -55.39 31.86
CA PRO A 34 -0.83 -56.09 32.57
C PRO A 34 -1.62 -55.27 33.61
N ASP A 35 -2.86 -55.75 33.75
CA ASP A 35 -3.62 -55.98 34.98
C ASP A 35 -4.10 -54.83 35.87
N ALA A 36 -5.43 -54.73 35.85
CA ALA A 36 -6.28 -54.06 36.80
C ALA A 36 -6.10 -54.58 38.23
N VAL A 37 -6.04 -53.65 39.18
CA VAL A 37 -6.31 -53.90 40.59
C VAL A 37 -7.41 -52.94 41.03
N ILE A 38 -8.57 -53.51 41.32
CA ILE A 38 -9.71 -52.85 41.96
C ILE A 38 -9.40 -52.74 43.46
N LEU A 39 -9.50 -51.53 44.01
CA LEU A 39 -9.68 -51.32 45.44
C LEU A 39 -10.80 -50.30 45.65
N GLU A 40 -11.94 -50.80 46.13
CA GLU A 40 -13.01 -50.01 46.69
C GLU A 40 -12.55 -49.33 47.99
N GLY A 41 -12.88 -48.06 48.13
CA GLY A 41 -12.59 -47.26 49.31
C GLY A 41 -13.44 -46.00 49.32
N THR A 42 -14.64 -46.12 49.88
CA THR A 42 -15.64 -45.08 50.09
C THR A 42 -15.15 -44.01 51.07
N THR A 43 -15.22 -42.74 50.68
CA THR A 43 -15.57 -41.63 51.58
C THR A 43 -16.09 -40.44 50.77
N GLU A 44 -17.42 -40.27 50.74
CA GLU A 44 -18.08 -39.05 50.30
C GLU A 44 -17.72 -37.89 51.23
N VAL A 45 -17.19 -36.81 50.66
CA VAL A 45 -17.34 -35.46 51.22
C VAL A 45 -18.01 -34.62 50.13
N GLN A 46 -19.33 -34.58 50.18
CA GLN A 46 -20.18 -33.84 49.27
C GLN A 46 -20.24 -32.37 49.75
N GLY A 47 -19.22 -31.60 49.37
CA GLY A 47 -19.24 -30.14 49.42
C GLY A 47 -19.57 -29.62 48.03
N ALA A 48 -20.85 -29.32 47.78
CA ALA A 48 -21.29 -28.68 46.55
C ALA A 48 -20.70 -27.26 46.44
N LEU A 49 -19.59 -27.13 45.72
CA LEU A 49 -19.25 -25.91 45.03
C LEU A 49 -20.11 -25.90 43.77
N ASP A 50 -21.18 -25.12 43.81
CA ASP A 50 -21.96 -24.77 42.62
C ASP A 50 -20.97 -24.15 41.61
N PRO A 51 -20.67 -24.79 40.47
CA PRO A 51 -19.83 -24.16 39.48
C PRO A 51 -20.62 -22.96 38.96
N ASP A 52 -20.07 -21.75 39.13
CA ASP A 52 -20.61 -20.54 38.49
C ASP A 52 -21.04 -20.89 37.07
N PRO A 53 -22.25 -20.52 36.63
CA PRO A 53 -22.73 -20.85 35.31
C PRO A 53 -21.71 -20.31 34.30
N VAL A 54 -21.01 -21.23 33.65
CA VAL A 54 -20.01 -20.91 32.64
C VAL A 54 -20.79 -20.25 31.51
N ASP A 55 -20.66 -18.94 31.39
CA ASP A 55 -21.36 -18.16 30.37
C ASP A 55 -21.05 -18.79 29.00
N PRO A 56 -22.03 -19.41 28.32
CA PRO A 56 -21.79 -20.12 27.05
C PRO A 56 -21.32 -19.15 25.95
N LEU A 57 -21.50 -17.83 26.15
CA LEU A 57 -20.97 -16.80 25.26
C LEU A 57 -19.45 -16.62 25.37
N ARG A 58 -18.83 -16.95 26.53
CA ARG A 58 -17.36 -16.93 26.69
C ARG A 58 -16.68 -18.13 26.03
N LEU A 59 -17.34 -19.28 25.97
CA LEU A 59 -16.78 -20.50 25.36
C LEU A 59 -16.86 -20.53 23.83
N GLN A 60 -17.66 -19.63 23.22
CA GLN A 60 -17.70 -19.47 21.76
C GLN A 60 -16.58 -18.58 21.20
N GLN A 61 -15.82 -17.90 22.06
CA GLN A 61 -14.62 -17.19 21.65
C GLN A 61 -13.47 -18.20 21.71
N GLY A 62 -13.03 -18.69 20.54
CA GLY A 62 -11.83 -19.51 20.44
C GLY A 62 -10.64 -18.82 21.13
N PRO A 63 -9.60 -19.56 21.55
CA PRO A 63 -8.52 -19.01 22.35
C PRO A 63 -7.90 -17.73 21.75
N ASP A 64 -7.75 -16.69 22.57
CA ASP A 64 -7.12 -15.38 22.23
C ASP A 64 -5.60 -15.46 21.99
N PHE A 65 -5.06 -16.66 21.81
CA PHE A 65 -3.63 -16.94 21.68
C PHE A 65 -3.33 -17.77 20.42
N SER A 66 -2.15 -17.55 19.82
CA SER A 66 -1.61 -18.43 18.79
C SER A 66 -0.50 -19.31 19.35
N PHE A 67 -0.45 -20.56 18.88
CA PHE A 67 0.55 -21.56 19.29
C PHE A 67 1.97 -21.25 18.75
N SER A 68 2.07 -20.36 17.77
CA SER A 68 3.33 -19.89 17.20
C SER A 68 3.19 -18.44 16.79
N ARG A 69 4.31 -17.71 16.81
CA ARG A 69 4.38 -16.36 16.28
C ARG A 69 4.17 -16.41 14.77
N PRO A 70 3.27 -15.59 14.21
CA PRO A 70 3.21 -15.42 12.77
C PRO A 70 4.56 -14.95 12.25
N LEU A 71 5.03 -15.55 11.17
CA LEU A 71 6.30 -15.14 10.54
C LEU A 71 6.05 -14.19 9.38
N ILE A 72 4.85 -14.31 8.79
CA ILE A 72 4.47 -13.63 7.56
C ILE A 72 3.11 -12.97 7.77
N SER A 73 2.97 -11.75 7.25
CA SER A 73 1.68 -11.09 7.14
C SER A 73 1.42 -10.66 5.71
N PHE A 74 0.18 -10.85 5.27
CA PHE A 74 -0.28 -10.37 3.98
C PHE A 74 -1.41 -9.38 4.19
N SER A 75 -1.33 -8.21 3.56
CA SER A 75 -2.27 -7.13 3.77
C SER A 75 -2.75 -6.52 2.47
N PHE A 76 -4.05 -6.21 2.39
CA PHE A 76 -4.60 -5.33 1.37
C PHE A 76 -4.90 -3.97 1.97
N ARG A 77 -4.61 -2.90 1.24
CA ARG A 77 -4.81 -1.53 1.69
C ARG A 77 -5.56 -0.69 0.67
N GLY A 78 -6.43 0.17 1.19
CA GLY A 78 -7.15 1.19 0.45
C GLY A 78 -7.01 2.54 1.15
N GLY A 79 -7.05 3.62 0.38
CA GLY A 79 -6.73 4.93 0.93
C GLY A 79 -6.85 6.07 -0.05
N ALA A 80 -6.29 7.20 0.36
CA ALA A 80 -6.21 8.41 -0.44
C ALA A 80 -4.74 8.86 -0.56
N PHE A 81 -4.39 9.37 -1.73
CA PHE A 81 -3.14 10.09 -1.96
C PHE A 81 -3.44 11.56 -2.20
N LEU A 82 -2.75 12.40 -1.42
CA LEU A 82 -2.83 13.85 -1.45
C LEU A 82 -1.49 14.35 -1.97
N PRO A 83 -1.36 14.60 -3.28
CA PRO A 83 -0.11 15.11 -3.84
C PRO A 83 0.20 16.49 -3.25
N ARG A 84 1.48 16.77 -3.05
CA ARG A 84 1.97 18.10 -2.68
C ARG A 84 1.73 19.09 -3.83
N ALA A 85 1.86 18.62 -5.07
CA ALA A 85 1.54 19.36 -6.30
C ALA A 85 2.22 20.74 -6.38
N GLN A 86 3.54 20.77 -6.17
CA GLN A 86 4.36 21.98 -6.29
C GLN A 86 5.26 21.96 -7.53
N GLY A 87 5.56 23.13 -8.09
CA GLY A 87 6.47 23.26 -9.23
C GLY A 87 5.78 23.87 -10.44
N GLN A 88 6.57 24.18 -11.47
CA GLN A 88 6.12 25.00 -12.60
C GLN A 88 4.96 24.39 -13.37
N PHE A 89 4.94 23.06 -13.53
CA PHE A 89 3.84 22.36 -14.18
C PHE A 89 2.52 22.52 -13.41
N TYR A 90 2.55 22.30 -12.09
CA TYR A 90 1.37 22.47 -11.25
C TYR A 90 0.91 23.93 -11.20
N ASP A 91 1.85 24.86 -11.10
CA ASP A 91 1.58 26.30 -11.15
C ASP A 91 0.96 26.74 -12.49
N PHE A 92 1.26 26.04 -13.58
CA PHE A 92 0.68 26.27 -14.90
C PHE A 92 -0.76 25.74 -14.95
N ILE A 93 -0.98 24.45 -14.66
CA ILE A 93 -2.32 23.86 -14.76
C ILE A 93 -3.32 24.50 -13.79
N PHE A 94 -2.89 24.91 -12.59
CA PHE A 94 -3.81 25.57 -11.64
C PHE A 94 -4.13 27.02 -12.01
N ARG A 95 -3.27 27.67 -12.79
CA ARG A 95 -3.49 29.02 -13.27
C ARG A 95 -4.37 29.04 -14.50
N GLU A 96 -4.12 28.12 -15.41
CA GLU A 96 -4.67 28.16 -16.76
C GLU A 96 -5.94 27.32 -16.89
N LEU A 97 -6.04 26.22 -16.13
CA LEU A 97 -7.15 25.27 -16.20
C LEU A 97 -8.05 25.37 -14.98
N THR A 98 -9.31 24.96 -15.12
CA THR A 98 -10.32 24.85 -14.04
C THR A 98 -10.03 23.69 -13.08
N LEU A 99 -8.79 23.65 -12.61
CA LEU A 99 -8.26 22.63 -11.72
C LEU A 99 -7.61 23.29 -10.52
N ASP A 100 -7.81 22.71 -9.34
CA ASP A 100 -7.12 23.11 -8.12
C ASP A 100 -6.31 21.93 -7.54
N SER A 101 -5.39 22.21 -6.62
CA SER A 101 -4.57 21.17 -5.96
C SER A 101 -5.39 20.10 -5.24
N GLY A 102 -6.60 20.44 -4.80
CA GLY A 102 -7.54 19.51 -4.19
C GLY A 102 -8.10 18.46 -5.16
N ASP A 103 -8.19 18.78 -6.45
CA ASP A 103 -8.80 17.91 -7.46
C ASP A 103 -7.88 16.76 -7.90
N LEU A 104 -6.58 16.91 -7.62
CA LEU A 104 -5.55 15.89 -7.82
C LEU A 104 -5.55 14.80 -6.74
N ARG A 105 -6.37 14.94 -5.69
CA ARG A 105 -6.53 13.87 -4.69
C ARG A 105 -7.05 12.62 -5.38
N SER A 106 -6.32 11.53 -5.20
CA SER A 106 -6.61 10.26 -5.87
C SER A 106 -6.90 9.15 -4.86
N PHE A 107 -7.64 8.15 -5.29
CA PHE A 107 -7.68 6.89 -4.57
C PHE A 107 -6.30 6.22 -4.62
N SER A 108 -5.95 5.51 -3.55
CA SER A 108 -4.77 4.64 -3.50
C SER A 108 -5.17 3.24 -3.07
N GLY A 109 -4.67 2.23 -3.77
CA GLY A 109 -4.85 0.83 -3.41
C GLY A 109 -3.55 0.06 -3.51
N GLY A 110 -3.40 -1.01 -2.73
CA GLY A 110 -2.21 -1.84 -2.80
C GLY A 110 -2.26 -3.11 -1.97
N ALA A 111 -1.19 -3.88 -2.06
CA ALA A 111 -0.94 -5.06 -1.26
C ALA A 111 0.44 -4.98 -0.61
N GLU A 112 0.60 -5.61 0.55
CA GLU A 112 1.83 -5.62 1.33
C GLU A 112 2.10 -7.03 1.86
N LEU A 113 3.34 -7.46 1.74
CA LEU A 113 3.87 -8.67 2.33
C LEU A 113 4.88 -8.29 3.41
N GLY A 114 4.59 -8.65 4.65
CA GLY A 114 5.41 -8.38 5.82
C GLY A 114 6.10 -9.64 6.35
N PHE A 115 7.31 -9.47 6.85
CA PHE A 115 8.17 -10.50 7.45
C PHE A 115 8.60 -10.03 8.84
N TRP A 116 8.28 -10.82 9.85
CA TRP A 116 8.44 -10.39 11.24
C TRP A 116 9.80 -10.81 11.80
N VAL A 117 10.54 -9.85 12.37
CA VAL A 117 11.88 -10.09 12.93
C VAL A 117 11.92 -9.58 14.37
N GLY A 118 11.69 -10.46 15.34
CA GLY A 118 11.48 -10.07 16.75
C GLY A 118 10.23 -9.19 16.96
N GLU A 119 9.84 -8.92 18.20
CA GLU A 119 8.56 -8.27 18.55
C GLU A 119 8.45 -6.80 18.10
N TYR A 120 9.58 -6.19 17.76
CA TYR A 120 9.72 -4.74 17.56
C TYR A 120 9.91 -4.34 16.10
N VAL A 121 10.19 -5.28 15.19
CA VAL A 121 10.52 -4.97 13.79
C VAL A 121 9.79 -5.89 12.81
N GLU A 122 9.25 -5.30 11.76
CA GLU A 122 8.71 -5.98 10.58
C GLU A 122 9.34 -5.39 9.32
N PHE A 123 9.91 -6.22 8.44
CA PHE A 123 10.26 -5.80 7.09
C PHE A 123 9.08 -6.03 6.17
N PHE A 124 8.93 -5.22 5.13
CA PHE A 124 7.85 -5.40 4.17
C PHE A 124 8.24 -5.06 2.74
N ALA A 125 7.51 -5.67 1.82
CA ALA A 125 7.47 -5.32 0.41
C ALA A 125 6.03 -4.97 0.03
N SER A 126 5.80 -3.85 -0.66
CA SER A 126 4.46 -3.42 -1.09
C SER A 126 4.40 -3.09 -2.57
N LEU A 127 3.20 -3.26 -3.13
CA LEU A 127 2.84 -2.85 -4.47
C LEU A 127 1.59 -1.96 -4.41
N ASP A 128 1.67 -0.76 -4.96
CA ASP A 128 0.57 0.21 -4.94
C ASP A 128 0.24 0.79 -6.29
N VAL A 129 -1.00 1.22 -6.44
CA VAL A 129 -1.50 1.97 -7.58
C VAL A 129 -2.32 3.17 -7.10
N THR A 130 -2.14 4.29 -7.78
CA THR A 130 -2.89 5.53 -7.56
C THR A 130 -3.20 6.16 -8.92
N GLY A 131 -4.35 6.80 -9.04
CA GLY A 131 -4.67 7.50 -10.29
C GLY A 131 -5.91 8.38 -10.17
N VAL A 132 -5.92 9.44 -10.96
CA VAL A 132 -7.03 10.37 -11.10
C VAL A 132 -7.18 10.77 -12.56
N THR A 133 -8.42 10.90 -13.00
CA THR A 133 -8.80 11.47 -14.30
C THR A 133 -9.74 12.63 -14.02
N ARG A 134 -9.49 13.79 -14.64
CA ARG A 134 -10.30 14.99 -14.50
C ARG A 134 -10.55 15.60 -15.86
N ASP A 135 -11.80 15.92 -16.13
CA ASP A 135 -12.16 16.83 -17.21
C ASP A 135 -11.92 18.25 -16.70
N VAL A 136 -11.19 19.04 -17.48
CA VAL A 136 -10.74 20.40 -17.15
C VAL A 136 -11.03 21.32 -18.33
N GLU A 137 -11.12 22.60 -18.06
CA GLU A 137 -11.45 23.64 -19.04
C GLU A 137 -10.44 24.78 -18.94
N TRP A 138 -10.18 25.49 -20.02
CA TRP A 138 -9.39 26.71 -19.99
C TRP A 138 -10.17 27.83 -19.27
N ARG A 139 -9.54 28.52 -18.31
CA ARG A 139 -10.23 29.54 -17.50
C ARG A 139 -10.55 30.81 -18.26
N ASP A 140 -9.61 31.29 -19.06
CA ASP A 140 -9.68 32.61 -19.71
C ASP A 140 -9.92 32.51 -21.23
N TRP A 141 -10.23 31.32 -21.74
CA TRP A 141 -10.39 31.05 -23.17
C TRP A 141 -11.69 30.34 -23.50
N GLU A 142 -12.37 30.84 -24.53
CA GLU A 142 -13.64 30.32 -25.02
C GLU A 142 -13.61 30.24 -26.55
N GLU A 143 -14.21 29.19 -27.10
CA GLU A 143 -14.46 29.06 -28.54
C GLU A 143 -15.85 29.60 -28.89
N VAL A 144 -15.98 30.41 -29.93
CA VAL A 144 -17.28 30.86 -30.42
C VAL A 144 -17.77 29.96 -31.55
N VAL A 145 -18.67 29.02 -31.21
CA VAL A 145 -19.29 28.12 -32.19
C VAL A 145 -20.73 28.57 -32.46
N GLY A 146 -21.01 28.96 -33.71
CA GLY A 146 -22.36 29.40 -34.09
C GLY A 146 -22.85 30.65 -33.35
N GLY A 147 -21.93 31.52 -32.92
CA GLY A 147 -22.24 32.75 -32.18
C GLY A 147 -22.48 32.56 -30.68
N THR A 148 -22.23 31.35 -30.15
CA THR A 148 -22.32 31.07 -28.71
C THR A 148 -20.93 30.72 -28.17
N PRO A 149 -20.47 31.34 -27.08
CA PRO A 149 -19.23 30.94 -26.43
C PRO A 149 -19.35 29.55 -25.81
N ARG A 150 -18.32 28.73 -25.98
CA ARG A 150 -18.17 27.38 -25.43
C ARG A 150 -16.83 27.28 -24.72
N PRO A 151 -16.75 26.61 -23.56
CA PRO A 151 -15.47 26.34 -22.92
C PRO A 151 -14.65 25.38 -23.78
N ILE A 152 -13.34 25.57 -23.77
CA ILE A 152 -12.39 24.66 -24.41
C ILE A 152 -12.07 23.57 -23.39
N THR A 153 -12.47 22.33 -23.67
CA THR A 153 -12.37 21.20 -22.74
C THR A 153 -11.17 20.31 -23.04
N GLN A 154 -10.52 19.84 -21.98
CA GLN A 154 -9.46 18.85 -22.00
C GLN A 154 -9.71 17.79 -20.94
N THR A 155 -9.13 16.60 -21.11
CA THR A 155 -9.09 15.60 -20.05
C THR A 155 -7.64 15.40 -19.63
N LEU A 156 -7.41 15.59 -18.33
CA LEU A 156 -6.14 15.35 -17.65
C LEU A 156 -6.20 14.04 -16.89
N ARG A 157 -5.26 13.14 -17.16
CA ARG A 157 -5.04 11.90 -16.40
C ARG A 157 -3.67 11.91 -15.77
N LEU A 158 -3.64 11.74 -14.44
CA LEU A 158 -2.43 11.47 -13.68
C LEU A 158 -2.52 10.06 -13.11
N ARG A 159 -1.57 9.20 -13.46
CA ARG A 159 -1.40 7.88 -12.86
C ARG A 159 -0.04 7.80 -12.18
N HIS A 160 -0.04 7.34 -10.95
CA HIS A 160 1.19 6.91 -10.28
C HIS A 160 1.03 5.45 -9.87
N GLY A 161 1.74 4.56 -10.54
CA GLY A 161 1.62 3.13 -10.34
C GLY A 161 1.98 2.34 -11.60
N PRO A 162 2.56 1.13 -11.45
CA PRO A 162 2.81 0.45 -10.18
C PRO A 162 3.94 1.09 -9.37
N VAL A 163 3.75 1.16 -8.05
CA VAL A 163 4.74 1.59 -7.07
C VAL A 163 5.21 0.37 -6.28
N PHE A 164 6.46 -0.03 -6.48
CA PHE A 164 7.08 -1.06 -5.67
C PHE A 164 7.86 -0.40 -4.53
N SER A 165 7.69 -0.89 -3.29
CA SER A 165 8.38 -0.33 -2.12
C SER A 165 8.91 -1.41 -1.21
N LEU A 166 10.08 -1.16 -0.62
CA LEU A 166 10.69 -1.96 0.43
C LEU A 166 10.90 -1.07 1.66
N GLY A 167 10.60 -1.60 2.84
CA GLY A 167 10.76 -0.84 4.07
C GLY A 167 10.73 -1.68 5.32
N ALA A 168 10.74 -0.98 6.45
CA ALA A 168 10.59 -1.57 7.76
C ALA A 168 9.59 -0.78 8.61
N LYS A 169 8.92 -1.47 9.53
CA LYS A 169 8.10 -0.91 10.59
C LYS A 169 8.78 -1.21 11.92
N ALA A 170 8.98 -0.19 12.73
CA ALA A 170 9.44 -0.30 14.10
C ALA A 170 8.27 -0.06 15.07
N TYR A 171 8.10 -0.95 16.04
CA TYR A 171 7.01 -0.96 17.01
C TYR A 171 7.55 -0.63 18.40
N PRO A 172 7.53 0.64 18.86
CA PRO A 172 8.17 1.03 20.11
C PRO A 172 7.61 0.34 21.36
N LEU A 173 6.33 -0.04 21.33
CA LEU A 173 5.64 -0.73 22.42
C LEU A 173 5.59 -2.25 22.25
N GLY A 174 6.26 -2.78 21.21
CA GLY A 174 6.08 -4.17 20.79
C GLY A 174 4.68 -4.46 20.25
N ARG A 175 4.55 -5.57 19.52
CA ARG A 175 3.26 -6.02 18.94
C ARG A 175 2.56 -7.12 19.74
N GLY A 176 3.18 -7.60 20.79
CA GLY A 176 2.64 -8.67 21.62
C GLY A 176 3.69 -9.16 22.60
N GLU A 177 3.25 -10.01 23.53
CA GLU A 177 4.08 -10.56 24.59
C GLU A 177 4.10 -12.09 24.50
N HIS A 178 5.25 -12.68 24.79
CA HIS A 178 5.37 -14.10 25.07
C HIS A 178 4.96 -14.38 26.52
N LEU A 179 3.83 -15.05 26.72
CA LEU A 179 3.46 -15.60 28.03
C LEU A 179 4.23 -16.91 28.30
N SER A 180 4.65 -17.61 27.23
CA SER A 180 5.45 -18.84 27.28
C SER A 180 6.14 -19.08 25.93
N GLN A 181 6.97 -20.12 25.83
CA GLN A 181 7.60 -20.56 24.57
C GLN A 181 6.57 -20.98 23.49
N PHE A 182 5.32 -21.26 23.89
CA PHE A 182 4.26 -21.75 22.98
C PHE A 182 3.05 -20.83 22.87
N ILE A 183 2.99 -19.73 23.62
CA ILE A 183 1.81 -18.86 23.69
C ILE A 183 2.25 -17.44 23.39
N TRP A 184 1.83 -16.95 22.23
CA TRP A 184 1.96 -15.56 21.85
C TRP A 184 0.61 -14.85 21.95
N THR A 185 0.58 -13.74 22.68
CA THR A 185 -0.62 -12.89 22.79
C THR A 185 -0.37 -11.58 22.04
N PRO A 186 -1.14 -11.29 20.97
CA PRO A 186 -1.01 -10.02 20.27
C PRO A 186 -1.44 -8.85 21.16
N SER A 187 -0.69 -7.75 21.09
CA SER A 187 -1.17 -6.47 21.59
C SER A 187 -2.42 -6.07 20.82
N ARG A 188 -3.43 -5.59 21.54
CA ARG A 188 -4.67 -5.11 20.92
C ARG A 188 -4.41 -3.93 19.98
N VAL A 189 -3.48 -3.06 20.37
CA VAL A 189 -3.06 -1.88 19.61
C VAL A 189 -1.54 -1.83 19.62
N ALA A 190 -0.93 -1.72 18.44
CA ALA A 190 0.51 -1.68 18.27
C ALA A 190 0.90 -0.50 17.37
N PRO A 191 1.25 0.66 17.95
CA PRO A 191 1.71 1.81 17.18
C PRO A 191 3.07 1.53 16.56
N PHE A 192 3.31 2.09 15.37
CA PHE A 192 4.57 1.93 14.65
C PHE A 192 4.98 3.20 13.92
N VAL A 193 6.27 3.25 13.61
CA VAL A 193 6.85 4.14 12.60
C VAL A 193 7.38 3.29 11.45
N SER A 194 7.16 3.73 10.21
CA SER A 194 7.59 3.03 9.01
C SER A 194 8.52 3.90 8.19
N GLY A 195 9.42 3.28 7.44
CA GLY A 195 10.30 4.00 6.52
C GLY A 195 10.89 3.08 5.48
N GLY A 196 11.21 3.62 4.31
CA GLY A 196 11.72 2.83 3.22
C GLY A 196 11.94 3.59 1.93
N VAL A 197 12.17 2.80 0.88
CA VAL A 197 12.48 3.27 -0.47
C VAL A 197 11.63 2.52 -1.48
N GLY A 198 11.48 3.05 -2.68
CA GLY A 198 10.73 2.41 -3.73
C GLY A 198 11.05 2.95 -5.12
N VAL A 199 10.36 2.36 -6.09
CA VAL A 199 10.36 2.82 -7.48
C VAL A 199 8.91 2.96 -7.91
N MET A 200 8.61 4.05 -8.60
CA MET A 200 7.27 4.37 -9.07
C MET A 200 7.32 4.68 -10.56
N GLY A 201 6.54 3.93 -11.33
CA GLY A 201 6.15 4.37 -12.66
C GLY A 201 5.10 5.47 -12.53
N TYR A 202 5.24 6.54 -13.31
CA TYR A 202 4.19 7.54 -13.46
C TYR A 202 3.85 7.74 -14.93
N GLU A 203 2.64 8.24 -15.16
CA GLU A 203 2.15 8.61 -16.47
C GLU A 203 1.27 9.85 -16.31
N VAL A 204 1.59 10.90 -17.07
CA VAL A 204 0.76 12.09 -17.26
C VAL A 204 0.27 12.07 -18.69
N GLU A 205 -1.04 12.14 -18.87
CA GLU A 205 -1.68 12.16 -20.18
C GLU A 205 -2.67 13.32 -20.20
N GLN A 206 -2.60 14.14 -21.24
CA GLN A 206 -3.55 15.22 -21.51
C GLN A 206 -4.02 15.12 -22.95
N TRP A 207 -5.32 15.05 -23.16
CA TRP A 207 -5.91 15.02 -24.50
C TRP A 207 -7.12 15.95 -24.57
N GLY A 208 -7.31 16.59 -25.71
CA GLY A 208 -8.42 17.50 -25.96
C GLY A 208 -8.00 18.72 -26.75
N ASP A 209 -8.75 19.81 -26.58
CA ASP A 209 -8.53 21.04 -27.34
C ASP A 209 -7.62 22.00 -26.57
N TRP A 210 -6.60 22.48 -27.24
CA TRP A 210 -5.55 23.35 -26.74
C TRP A 210 -5.65 24.72 -27.38
N VAL A 211 -5.21 25.75 -26.66
CA VAL A 211 -5.09 27.09 -27.22
C VAL A 211 -3.63 27.55 -27.16
N VAL A 212 -3.16 28.22 -28.21
CA VAL A 212 -1.83 28.81 -28.21
C VAL A 212 -1.84 30.06 -27.33
N THR A 213 -1.25 29.98 -26.15
CA THR A 213 -1.22 31.09 -25.17
C THR A 213 0.02 31.97 -25.22
N SER A 214 1.02 31.64 -26.04
CA SER A 214 2.24 32.43 -26.17
C SER A 214 1.99 33.69 -27.00
N PRO A 215 2.06 34.91 -26.43
CA PRO A 215 1.78 36.15 -27.18
C PRO A 215 2.79 36.45 -28.29
N GLN A 216 3.89 35.69 -28.32
CA GLN A 216 4.98 35.82 -29.28
C GLN A 216 4.80 34.89 -30.48
N ASP A 217 3.84 33.97 -30.41
CA ASP A 217 3.52 33.04 -31.48
C ASP A 217 2.52 33.68 -32.47
N PRO A 218 2.79 33.65 -33.78
CA PRO A 218 1.82 34.13 -34.78
C PRO A 218 0.48 33.39 -34.76
N ALA A 219 0.42 32.18 -34.19
CA ALA A 219 -0.80 31.41 -33.99
C ALA A 219 -1.49 31.70 -32.64
N PHE A 220 -1.13 32.79 -31.94
CA PHE A 220 -1.74 33.14 -30.65
C PHE A 220 -3.27 33.16 -30.72
N GLY A 221 -3.92 32.38 -29.85
CA GLY A 221 -5.36 32.20 -29.81
C GLY A 221 -5.93 31.15 -30.77
N ASP A 222 -5.11 30.49 -31.59
CA ASP A 222 -5.55 29.35 -32.40
C ASP A 222 -5.83 28.15 -31.50
N ILE A 223 -6.91 27.43 -31.83
CA ILE A 223 -7.38 26.23 -31.14
C ILE A 223 -6.99 25.01 -31.96
N PHE A 224 -6.41 24.00 -31.30
CA PHE A 224 -5.99 22.76 -31.93
C PHE A 224 -6.19 21.56 -31.01
N THR A 225 -6.50 20.40 -31.56
CA THR A 225 -6.63 19.15 -30.77
C THR A 225 -5.28 18.44 -30.73
N ASP A 226 -4.82 18.08 -29.54
CA ASP A 226 -3.56 17.35 -29.36
C ASP A 226 -3.59 16.40 -28.15
N GLU A 227 -2.68 15.43 -28.14
CA GLU A 227 -2.48 14.43 -27.10
C GLU A 227 -1.03 14.43 -26.63
N PHE A 228 -0.81 14.86 -25.38
CA PHE A 228 0.51 14.83 -24.75
C PHE A 228 0.56 13.72 -23.71
N SER A 229 1.54 12.82 -23.83
CA SER A 229 1.79 11.76 -22.85
C SER A 229 3.26 11.71 -22.45
N HIS A 230 3.51 11.53 -21.16
CA HIS A 230 4.85 11.29 -20.65
C HIS A 230 4.81 10.36 -19.44
N GLY A 231 5.76 9.43 -19.39
CA GLY A 231 5.93 8.55 -18.25
C GLY A 231 7.37 8.06 -18.12
N ASP A 232 7.84 8.00 -16.88
CA ASP A 232 9.14 7.44 -16.50
C ASP A 232 9.03 6.73 -15.15
N ASN A 233 10.11 6.11 -14.71
CA ASN A 233 10.25 5.50 -13.39
C ASN A 233 11.14 6.37 -12.52
N THR A 234 10.61 6.81 -11.38
CA THR A 234 11.39 7.56 -10.39
C THR A 234 11.67 6.74 -9.14
N LEU A 235 12.78 7.07 -8.48
CA LEU A 235 13.07 6.59 -7.13
C LEU A 235 12.26 7.42 -6.13
N LEU A 236 11.70 6.75 -5.12
CA LEU A 236 11.03 7.41 -4.01
C LEU A 236 11.60 6.95 -2.67
N THR A 237 11.46 7.82 -1.68
CA THR A 237 11.68 7.50 -0.27
C THR A 237 10.43 7.87 0.52
N PHE A 238 10.20 7.20 1.64
CA PHE A 238 9.05 7.52 2.47
C PHE A 238 9.32 7.33 3.95
N LEU A 239 8.53 8.04 4.75
CA LEU A 239 8.45 7.91 6.19
C LEU A 239 6.98 7.92 6.58
N GLY A 240 6.59 7.05 7.49
CA GLY A 240 5.21 6.94 7.94
C GLY A 240 5.11 6.64 9.43
N ALA A 241 3.88 6.75 9.91
CA ALA A 241 3.50 6.32 11.24
C ALA A 241 2.07 5.79 11.19
N GLY A 242 1.77 4.86 12.07
CA GLY A 242 0.50 4.18 12.06
C GLY A 242 0.25 3.36 13.31
N THR A 243 -0.84 2.61 13.26
CA THR A 243 -1.16 1.64 14.29
C THR A 243 -1.75 0.39 13.67
N ASP A 244 -1.36 -0.76 14.20
CA ASP A 244 -2.05 -2.02 13.95
C ASP A 244 -3.01 -2.29 15.11
N VAL A 245 -4.23 -2.67 14.79
CA VAL A 245 -5.25 -3.10 15.73
C VAL A 245 -5.51 -4.57 15.50
N THR A 246 -5.29 -5.39 16.51
CA THR A 246 -5.59 -6.82 16.41
C THR A 246 -7.08 -7.05 16.59
N LEU A 247 -7.71 -7.69 15.60
CA LEU A 247 -9.14 -8.06 15.64
C LEU A 247 -9.31 -9.50 16.12
N THR A 248 -8.49 -10.40 15.57
CA THR A 248 -8.37 -11.80 16.00
C THR A 248 -6.89 -12.20 15.96
N PRO A 249 -6.48 -13.34 16.52
CA PRO A 249 -5.08 -13.77 16.43
C PRO A 249 -4.53 -13.85 14.99
N ARG A 250 -5.40 -14.02 13.98
CA ARG A 250 -5.04 -14.10 12.56
C ARG A 250 -5.35 -12.84 11.75
N LEU A 251 -6.21 -11.95 12.24
CA LEU A 251 -6.66 -10.75 11.51
C LEU A 251 -6.29 -9.47 12.26
N GLY A 252 -5.72 -8.51 11.54
CA GLY A 252 -5.44 -7.18 12.06
C GLY A 252 -5.90 -6.09 11.10
N LEU A 253 -6.31 -4.96 11.64
CA LEU A 253 -6.55 -3.73 10.90
C LEU A 253 -5.32 -2.82 11.03
N THR A 254 -4.82 -2.29 9.93
CA THR A 254 -3.71 -1.33 9.91
C THR A 254 -4.23 0.03 9.48
N LEU A 255 -3.84 1.08 10.21
CA LEU A 255 -4.04 2.47 9.82
C LEU A 255 -2.66 3.12 9.68
N GLU A 256 -2.33 3.68 8.52
CA GLU A 256 -1.01 4.27 8.25
C GLU A 256 -1.14 5.60 7.51
N GLY A 257 -0.43 6.61 8.01
CA GLY A 257 -0.13 7.83 7.27
C GLY A 257 1.34 7.84 6.85
N ARG A 258 1.61 8.00 5.56
CA ARG A 258 2.95 7.96 4.96
C ARG A 258 3.21 9.21 4.14
N TYR A 259 4.28 9.92 4.45
CA TYR A 259 4.79 10.99 3.61
C TYR A 259 5.82 10.43 2.63
N ILE A 260 5.62 10.70 1.34
CA ILE A 260 6.46 10.23 0.24
C ILE A 260 7.23 11.43 -0.32
N TRP A 261 8.53 11.25 -0.54
CA TRP A 261 9.38 12.16 -1.27
C TRP A 261 9.83 11.49 -2.57
N GLY A 262 9.57 12.15 -3.69
CA GLY A 262 9.98 11.73 -5.01
C GLY A 262 9.97 12.92 -5.95
N GLU A 263 10.96 12.99 -6.84
CA GLU A 263 11.07 14.02 -7.85
C GLU A 263 11.50 13.35 -9.16
N ASP A 264 11.03 13.87 -10.30
CA ASP A 264 11.53 13.44 -11.60
C ASP A 264 11.75 14.61 -12.56
N ARG A 265 12.66 14.48 -13.51
CA ARG A 265 12.87 15.48 -14.56
C ARG A 265 11.97 15.13 -15.73
N MET A 266 11.01 16.00 -16.03
CA MET A 266 10.14 15.83 -17.20
C MET A 266 10.98 15.78 -18.50
N GLY A 267 10.72 14.79 -19.35
CA GLY A 267 11.29 14.69 -20.70
C GLY A 267 10.22 14.74 -21.79
N GLY A 268 10.63 14.70 -23.07
CA GLY A 268 9.70 14.63 -24.20
C GLY A 268 8.99 15.96 -24.50
N ASP A 269 7.67 15.95 -24.64
CA ASP A 269 6.89 17.13 -25.05
C ASP A 269 6.77 18.20 -23.94
N PHE A 270 7.20 17.87 -22.71
CA PHE A 270 7.22 18.76 -21.55
C PHE A 270 8.57 19.45 -21.32
N LEU A 271 9.48 19.46 -22.31
CA LEU A 271 10.81 20.10 -22.23
C LEU A 271 10.77 21.60 -21.92
N ALA A 272 9.62 22.25 -22.04
CA ALA A 272 9.43 23.65 -21.66
C ALA A 272 9.51 23.89 -20.14
N PHE A 273 9.44 22.84 -19.31
CA PHE A 273 9.53 22.93 -17.86
C PHE A 273 10.94 22.54 -17.37
N ASP A 274 11.75 23.55 -17.01
CA ASP A 274 13.13 23.36 -16.54
C ASP A 274 13.23 22.79 -15.11
N ARG A 275 12.11 22.76 -14.36
CA ARG A 275 12.07 22.27 -12.97
C ARG A 275 11.54 20.84 -12.89
N PRO A 276 12.04 20.03 -11.94
CA PRO A 276 11.54 18.67 -11.74
C PRO A 276 10.06 18.67 -11.33
N LEU A 277 9.35 17.64 -11.77
CA LEU A 277 8.00 17.30 -11.34
C LEU A 277 8.04 16.82 -9.89
N ASP A 278 7.32 17.51 -9.01
CA ASP A 278 7.15 17.09 -7.62
C ASP A 278 6.15 15.93 -7.54
N LEU A 279 6.65 14.76 -7.20
CA LEU A 279 5.87 13.54 -7.00
C LEU A 279 5.64 13.27 -5.50
N SER A 280 6.01 14.21 -4.64
CA SER A 280 5.84 14.10 -3.20
C SER A 280 4.37 14.22 -2.79
N GLY A 281 4.02 13.61 -1.68
CA GLY A 281 2.65 13.71 -1.16
C GLY A 281 2.41 12.91 0.11
N LEU A 282 1.23 13.13 0.68
CA LEU A 282 0.75 12.38 1.83
C LEU A 282 -0.17 11.25 1.37
N ARG A 283 0.13 10.02 1.78
CA ARG A 283 -0.72 8.85 1.61
C ARG A 283 -1.35 8.48 2.95
N LEU A 284 -2.68 8.39 2.98
CA LEU A 284 -3.44 7.90 4.12
C LEU A 284 -4.06 6.57 3.71
N SER A 285 -3.87 5.53 4.51
CA SER A 285 -4.35 4.18 4.18
C SER A 285 -4.92 3.44 5.38
N ALA A 286 -5.92 2.62 5.09
CA ALA A 286 -6.44 1.60 5.99
C ALA A 286 -6.31 0.24 5.29
N GLY A 287 -5.88 -0.79 6.01
CA GLY A 287 -5.67 -2.10 5.44
C GLY A 287 -6.07 -3.24 6.35
N LEU A 288 -6.47 -4.36 5.75
CA LEU A 288 -6.76 -5.59 6.45
C LEU A 288 -5.57 -6.54 6.26
N SER A 289 -5.04 -7.05 7.36
CA SER A 289 -3.90 -7.96 7.41
C SER A 289 -4.33 -9.35 7.87
N TYR A 290 -3.82 -10.37 7.20
CA TYR A 290 -3.88 -11.76 7.60
C TYR A 290 -2.48 -12.23 8.02
N ARG A 291 -2.40 -12.93 9.15
CA ARG A 291 -1.16 -13.33 9.81
C ARG A 291 -1.06 -14.85 9.81
N TYR A 292 0.07 -15.39 9.36
CA TYR A 292 0.36 -16.82 9.29
C TYR A 292 1.67 -17.17 10.00
#